data_AF-A0A838D7H8-F1
#
_entry.id   AF-A0A838D7H8-F1
#
_cell.length_a   1.000
_cell.length_b   1.000
_cell.length_c   1.000
_cell.angle_alpha   90.00
_cell.angle_beta   90.00
_cell.angle_gamma   90.00
#
_symmetry.space_group_name_H-M   'P 1'
#
loop_
_entity.id
_entity.type
_entity.pdbx_description
1 polymer ?
#
loop_
_entity_poly.entity_id
_entity_poly.type
_entity_poly.pdbx_seq_one_letter_code
_entity_poly.pdbx_strand_id
1 'polypeptide(L)'
;MVLKVSEILLLPRRKLIVSSQEINLNKVDDGKRENTIFVLMVKESSGSAGGRGGGSGMRKIDRIFAFKITGNSDDQIYETEDPQEIEEFDIPYSAVAMDIVLESGISSVVQGVIDPDMVNGYLELIKKAT
;
A
#
# COMPACT_ATOMS: atom_id res chain seq x y z
N MET A 1 18.69 -0.48 7.92
CA MET A 1 18.23 0.57 6.97
C MET A 1 16.73 0.68 7.19
N VAL A 2 16.23 1.85 7.58
CA VAL A 2 14.79 2.06 7.80
C VAL A 2 14.18 2.36 6.43
N LEU A 3 13.29 1.49 5.95
CA LEU A 3 12.55 1.69 4.70
C LEU A 3 11.55 2.83 4.88
N LYS A 4 11.53 3.78 3.95
CA LYS A 4 10.52 4.84 3.94
C LYS A 4 9.34 4.45 3.06
N VAL A 5 8.14 4.88 3.46
CA VAL A 5 6.93 4.65 2.68
C VAL A 5 7.06 5.22 1.26
N SER A 6 7.64 6.41 1.10
CA SER A 6 7.83 7.07 -0.20
C SER A 6 8.72 6.28 -1.16
N GLU A 7 9.79 5.68 -0.66
CA GLU A 7 10.67 4.81 -1.45
C GLU A 7 9.86 3.65 -2.05
N ILE A 8 8.99 3.04 -1.24
CA ILE A 8 8.12 1.96 -1.71
C ILE A 8 7.05 2.49 -2.67
N LEU A 9 6.40 3.62 -2.39
CA LEU A 9 5.38 4.21 -3.26
C LEU A 9 5.94 4.56 -4.66
N LEU A 10 7.21 4.95 -4.73
CA LEU A 10 7.90 5.32 -5.99
C LEU A 10 8.51 4.15 -6.76
N LEU A 11 8.56 2.93 -6.20
CA LEU A 11 9.08 1.77 -6.93
C LEU A 11 8.34 1.59 -8.28
N PRO A 12 9.04 1.32 -9.39
CA PRO A 12 8.41 1.07 -10.70
C PRO A 12 7.85 -0.37 -10.78
N ARG A 13 7.12 -0.78 -9.75
CA ARG A 13 6.46 -2.09 -9.62
C ARG A 13 4.98 -1.85 -9.36
N ARG A 14 4.13 -2.69 -9.93
CA ARG A 14 2.68 -2.60 -9.71
C ARG A 14 2.36 -2.84 -8.23
N LYS A 15 1.54 -1.96 -7.65
CA LYS A 15 1.12 -2.02 -6.24
C LYS A 15 -0.29 -1.48 -6.07
N LEU A 16 -0.96 -1.91 -5.01
CA LEU A 16 -2.23 -1.35 -4.56
C LEU A 16 -2.03 -0.74 -3.17
N ILE A 17 -2.57 0.47 -2.98
CA ILE A 17 -2.46 1.20 -1.73
C ILE A 17 -3.80 1.16 -1.01
N VAL A 18 -3.77 0.86 0.28
CA VAL A 18 -4.94 1.02 1.17
C VAL A 18 -4.50 1.95 2.29
N SER A 19 -5.24 3.03 2.50
CA SER A 19 -4.86 4.06 3.48
C SER A 19 -6.05 4.50 4.32
N SER A 20 -5.77 4.88 5.57
CA SER A 20 -6.81 5.35 6.49
C SER A 20 -7.27 6.78 6.19
N GLN A 21 -6.44 7.56 5.51
CA GLN A 21 -6.74 8.92 5.07
C GLN A 21 -5.88 9.28 3.85
N GLU A 22 -6.13 10.46 3.28
CA GLU A 22 -5.30 11.02 2.21
C GLU A 22 -3.81 10.95 2.53
N ILE A 23 -3.01 10.53 1.55
CA ILE A 23 -1.56 10.41 1.70
C ILE A 23 -0.92 11.74 1.38
N ASN A 24 -0.57 12.47 2.43
CA ASN A 24 0.31 13.62 2.37
C ASN A 24 1.53 13.37 3.25
N LEU A 25 2.66 13.11 2.61
CA LEU A 25 3.95 12.88 3.25
C LEU A 25 4.77 14.18 3.41
N ASN A 26 4.24 15.32 2.96
CA ASN A 26 4.92 16.59 3.13
C ASN A 26 4.86 17.04 4.59
N LYS A 27 6.02 17.01 5.25
CA LYS A 27 6.22 17.25 6.69
C LYS A 27 6.11 18.72 7.12
N VAL A 28 5.56 19.58 6.26
CA VAL A 28 5.31 21.01 6.55
C VAL A 28 3.96 21.21 7.25
N ASP A 29 3.08 20.20 7.19
CA ASP A 29 1.78 20.20 7.86
C ASP A 29 1.93 19.85 9.35
N ASP A 30 1.19 20.54 10.21
CA ASP A 30 1.39 20.71 11.66
C ASP A 30 1.27 19.40 12.50
N GLY A 31 2.29 18.53 12.44
CA GLY A 31 2.74 17.57 13.47
C GLY A 31 1.76 16.53 14.07
N LYS A 32 0.47 16.56 13.72
CA LYS A 32 -0.61 15.81 14.37
C LYS A 32 -1.30 14.80 13.45
N ARG A 33 -0.76 14.58 12.25
CA ARG A 33 -1.35 13.66 11.28
C ARG A 33 -0.94 12.22 11.59
N GLU A 34 -1.93 11.34 11.73
CA GLU A 34 -1.74 9.89 11.88
C GLU A 34 -2.35 9.14 10.71
N ASN A 35 -1.55 8.51 9.85
CA ASN A 35 -2.07 7.70 8.74
C ASN A 35 -1.46 6.30 8.80
N THR A 36 -2.29 5.27 8.63
CA THR A 36 -1.79 3.92 8.36
C THR A 36 -1.97 3.59 6.89
N ILE A 37 -0.87 3.16 6.26
CA ILE A 37 -0.78 2.89 4.84
C ILE A 37 -0.31 1.46 4.65
N PHE A 38 -1.11 0.66 3.96
CA PHE A 38 -0.73 -0.66 3.47
C PHE A 38 -0.35 -0.58 2.00
N VAL A 39 0.75 -1.25 1.64
CA VAL A 39 1.21 -1.40 0.26
C VAL A 39 1.19 -2.88 -0.10
N LEU A 40 0.27 -3.26 -0.98
CA LEU A 40 0.13 -4.62 -1.50
C LEU A 40 0.88 -4.69 -2.84
N MET A 41 2.04 -5.32 -2.85
CA MET A 41 2.86 -5.50 -4.05
C MET A 41 2.23 -6.56 -4.95
N VAL A 42 1.94 -6.19 -6.20
CA VAL A 42 1.32 -7.09 -7.16
C VAL A 42 2.43 -7.85 -7.88
N LYS A 43 2.34 -9.18 -7.87
CA LYS A 43 3.19 -10.07 -8.62
C LYS A 43 3.07 -9.77 -10.12
N GLU A 44 4.15 -9.35 -10.72
CA GLU A 44 4.24 -9.20 -12.17
C GLU A 44 4.39 -10.59 -12.80
N SER A 45 3.44 -11.01 -13.63
CA SER A 45 3.61 -12.19 -14.47
C SER A 45 4.45 -11.80 -15.68
N SER A 46 5.53 -12.54 -15.94
CA SER A 46 6.42 -12.34 -17.10
C SER A 46 5.79 -12.73 -18.44
N GLY A 47 4.46 -12.87 -18.51
CA GLY A 47 3.77 -13.40 -19.68
C GLY A 47 2.31 -12.97 -19.76
N SER A 48 2.07 -11.76 -20.27
CA SER A 48 0.90 -11.50 -21.12
C SER A 48 1.14 -10.27 -21.99
N ALA A 49 2.05 -10.42 -22.95
CA ALA A 49 2.03 -9.60 -24.15
C ALA A 49 0.85 -10.06 -25.02
N GLY A 50 -0.03 -9.13 -25.38
CA GLY A 50 -0.99 -9.22 -26.50
C GLY A 50 -1.58 -10.59 -26.84
N GLY A 51 -2.79 -10.87 -26.37
CA GLY A 51 -3.56 -12.01 -26.88
C GLY A 51 -5.02 -11.88 -26.48
N ARG A 52 -5.91 -11.78 -27.47
CA ARG A 52 -7.36 -11.87 -27.27
C ARG A 52 -7.68 -13.23 -26.62
N GLY A 53 -7.88 -13.23 -25.31
CA GLY A 53 -8.22 -14.43 -24.54
C GLY A 53 -8.57 -14.01 -23.12
N GLY A 54 -9.84 -14.19 -22.74
CA GLY A 54 -10.38 -13.86 -21.43
C GLY A 54 -9.78 -14.71 -20.31
N GLY A 55 -8.56 -14.40 -19.90
CA GLY A 55 -7.98 -14.87 -18.65
C GLY A 55 -8.25 -13.83 -17.57
N SER A 56 -9.12 -14.16 -16.62
CA SER A 56 -9.35 -13.38 -15.39
C SER A 56 -8.03 -13.26 -14.62
N GLY A 57 -7.28 -12.19 -14.89
CA GLY A 57 -5.96 -11.94 -14.31
C GLY A 57 -6.09 -11.67 -12.82
N MET A 58 -6.11 -12.73 -12.02
CA MET A 58 -6.12 -12.63 -10.57
C MET A 58 -4.88 -11.83 -10.15
N ARG A 59 -5.09 -10.66 -9.53
CA ARG A 59 -4.01 -9.82 -9.01
C ARG A 59 -3.36 -10.57 -7.86
N LYS A 60 -2.35 -11.39 -8.13
CA LYS A 60 -1.65 -12.12 -7.07
C LYS A 60 -0.75 -11.13 -6.33
N ILE A 61 -0.96 -10.97 -5.02
CA ILE A 61 -0.06 -10.20 -4.16
C ILE A 61 1.13 -11.10 -3.80
N ASP A 62 2.35 -10.57 -3.85
CA ASP A 62 3.57 -11.31 -3.48
C ASP A 62 4.29 -10.74 -2.24
N ARG A 63 3.93 -9.53 -1.81
CA ARG A 63 4.45 -8.91 -0.60
C ARG A 63 3.50 -7.85 -0.08
N ILE A 64 3.39 -7.71 1.25
CA ILE A 64 2.64 -6.64 1.90
C ILE A 64 3.57 -5.88 2.84
N PHE A 65 3.47 -4.55 2.81
CA PHE A 65 4.08 -3.66 3.80
C PHE A 65 2.99 -2.86 4.52
N ALA A 66 3.20 -2.55 5.80
CA ALA A 66 2.39 -1.59 6.52
C ALA A 66 3.26 -0.51 7.18
N PHE A 67 2.83 0.73 7.02
CA PHE A 67 3.48 1.91 7.58
C PHE A 67 2.51 2.67 8.47
N LYS A 68 2.96 3.08 9.66
CA LYS A 68 2.30 4.06 10.49
C LYS A 68 3.03 5.38 10.38
N ILE A 69 2.34 6.38 9.84
CA ILE A 69 2.81 7.75 9.74
C ILE A 69 2.33 8.49 10.99
N THR A 70 3.25 9.01 11.80
CA THR A 70 2.91 9.80 13.00
C THR A 70 3.71 11.09 12.98
N GLY A 71 3.07 12.20 12.62
CA GLY A 71 3.76 13.49 12.44
C GLY A 71 4.86 13.37 11.39
N ASN A 72 6.12 13.31 11.85
CA ASN A 72 7.30 13.24 10.98
C ASN A 72 7.95 11.85 10.92
N SER A 73 7.43 10.84 11.63
CA SER A 73 7.92 9.46 11.57
C SER A 73 7.17 8.63 10.54
N ASP A 74 7.91 7.79 9.84
CA ASP A 74 7.40 6.81 8.88
C ASP A 74 7.81 5.43 9.41
N ASP A 75 7.01 4.87 10.32
CA ASP A 75 7.35 3.64 11.03
C ASP A 75 6.81 2.44 10.25
N GLN A 76 7.69 1.59 9.71
CA GLN A 76 7.27 0.30 9.16
C GLN A 76 6.87 -0.61 10.32
N ILE A 77 5.59 -0.97 10.38
CA ILE A 77 5.02 -1.75 11.49
C ILE A 77 4.81 -3.22 11.13
N TYR A 78 4.83 -3.57 9.83
CA TYR A 78 4.65 -4.94 9.37
C TYR A 78 5.21 -5.14 7.96
N GLU A 79 5.70 -6.34 7.69
CA GLU A 79 6.08 -6.83 6.36
C GLU A 79 5.85 -8.34 6.32
N THR A 80 5.28 -8.83 5.23
CA THR A 80 5.17 -10.27 4.98
C THR A 80 5.34 -10.60 3.50
N GLU A 81 5.96 -11.75 3.27
CA GLU A 81 6.05 -12.43 1.98
C GLU A 81 5.40 -13.83 2.05
N ASP A 82 4.86 -14.22 3.21
CA ASP A 82 4.25 -15.52 3.40
C ASP A 82 2.93 -15.60 2.62
N PRO A 83 2.81 -16.50 1.63
CA PRO A 83 1.57 -16.65 0.88
C PRO A 83 0.34 -16.94 1.76
N GLN A 84 0.51 -17.64 2.89
CA GLN A 84 -0.60 -17.98 3.79
C GLN A 84 -1.13 -16.74 4.51
N GLU A 85 -0.23 -15.89 5.01
CA GLU A 85 -0.62 -14.62 5.64
C GLU A 85 -1.23 -13.67 4.61
N ILE A 86 -0.64 -13.58 3.41
CA ILE A 86 -1.12 -12.71 2.31
C ILE A 86 -2.54 -13.08 1.88
N GLU A 87 -2.91 -14.36 1.88
CA GLU A 87 -4.25 -14.83 1.50
C GLU A 87 -5.34 -14.38 2.48
N GLU A 88 -5.00 -13.98 3.72
CA GLU A 88 -5.95 -13.43 4.68
C GLU A 88 -6.33 -11.97 4.40
N PHE A 89 -5.53 -11.24 3.61
CA PHE A 89 -5.79 -9.84 3.29
C PHE A 89 -6.77 -9.71 2.11
N ASP A 90 -7.86 -8.99 2.33
CA ASP A 90 -8.78 -8.61 1.26
C ASP A 90 -8.08 -7.77 0.19
N ILE A 91 -8.36 -7.99 -1.10
CA ILE A 91 -7.79 -7.16 -2.18
C ILE A 91 -8.71 -5.97 -2.45
N PRO A 92 -8.21 -4.72 -2.48
CA PRO A 92 -9.04 -3.53 -2.76
C PRO A 92 -9.41 -3.45 -4.25
N TYR A 93 -10.46 -4.15 -4.66
CA TYR A 93 -10.93 -4.16 -6.06
C TYR A 93 -11.47 -2.78 -6.52
N SER A 94 -11.87 -1.93 -5.58
CA SER A 94 -12.27 -0.55 -5.79
C SER A 94 -11.11 0.43 -6.01
N ALA A 95 -9.85 -0.04 -6.00
CA ALA A 95 -8.69 0.83 -6.11
C ALA A 95 -8.64 1.63 -7.43
N VAL A 96 -8.61 2.96 -7.31
CA VAL A 96 -8.60 3.96 -8.39
C VAL A 96 -7.25 4.70 -8.42
N ALA A 97 -7.08 5.60 -9.39
CA ALA A 97 -6.00 6.58 -9.35
C ALA A 97 -6.23 7.52 -8.15
N MET A 98 -5.27 7.56 -7.24
CA MET A 98 -5.30 8.35 -6.01
C MET A 98 -4.11 9.30 -6.01
N ASP A 99 -4.39 10.60 -5.86
CA ASP A 99 -3.38 11.62 -5.72
C ASP A 99 -2.72 11.52 -4.33
N ILE A 100 -1.40 11.65 -4.32
CA ILE A 100 -0.59 11.67 -3.10
C ILE A 100 0.37 12.86 -3.15
N VAL A 101 0.81 13.32 -1.99
CA VAL A 101 1.88 14.32 -1.87
C VAL A 101 3.10 13.67 -1.25
N LEU A 102 4.24 13.76 -1.93
CA LEU A 102 5.53 13.24 -1.45
C LEU A 102 6.17 14.18 -0.44
N GLU A 103 7.24 13.75 0.24
CA GLU A 103 7.98 14.57 1.19
C GLU A 103 8.53 15.85 0.56
N SER A 104 8.88 15.80 -0.73
CA SER A 104 9.32 16.96 -1.51
C SER A 104 8.21 17.99 -1.78
N GLY A 105 6.95 17.67 -1.46
CA GLY A 105 5.77 18.47 -1.80
C GLY A 105 5.27 18.23 -3.23
N ILE A 106 5.91 17.33 -3.98
CA ILE A 106 5.50 16.99 -5.34
C ILE A 106 4.28 16.06 -5.28
N SER A 107 3.25 16.38 -6.04
CA SER A 107 2.10 15.50 -6.25
C SER A 107 2.47 14.32 -7.16
N SER A 108 2.01 13.13 -6.81
CA SER A 108 2.16 11.90 -7.60
C SER A 108 0.85 11.14 -7.60
N VAL A 109 0.70 10.18 -8.52
CA VAL A 109 -0.49 9.33 -8.61
C VAL A 109 -0.10 7.89 -8.31
N VAL A 110 -0.87 7.23 -7.45
CA VAL A 110 -0.76 5.78 -7.17
C VAL A 110 -2.10 5.10 -7.41
N GLN A 111 -2.10 3.77 -7.49
CA GLN A 111 -3.36 3.01 -7.51
C GLN A 111 -3.73 2.62 -6.09
N GLY A 112 -4.89 3.05 -5.60
CA GLY A 112 -5.29 2.74 -4.22
C GLY A 112 -6.71 3.17 -3.85
N VAL A 113 -7.00 3.03 -2.56
CA VAL A 113 -8.26 3.43 -1.93
C VAL A 113 -7.98 4.03 -0.54
N ILE A 114 -8.80 5.02 -0.18
CA ILE A 114 -8.88 5.53 1.19
C ILE A 114 -10.05 4.80 1.86
N ASP A 115 -9.74 3.86 2.73
CA ASP A 115 -10.71 2.98 3.39
C ASP A 115 -10.24 2.68 4.82
N PRO A 116 -10.65 3.48 5.80
CA PRO A 116 -10.28 3.27 7.21
C PRO A 116 -10.74 1.91 7.76
N ASP A 117 -11.88 1.39 7.30
CA ASP A 117 -12.44 0.13 7.78
C ASP A 117 -11.61 -1.06 7.30
N MET A 118 -11.18 -1.04 6.04
CA MET A 118 -10.26 -2.03 5.49
C MET A 118 -8.89 -1.97 6.19
N VAL A 119 -8.37 -0.77 6.47
CA VAL A 119 -7.14 -0.60 7.26
C VAL A 119 -7.28 -1.20 8.66
N ASN A 120 -8.40 -0.95 9.35
CA ASN A 120 -8.64 -1.54 10.66
C ASN A 120 -8.70 -3.07 10.58
N GLY A 121 -9.35 -3.63 9.56
CA GLY A 121 -9.36 -5.07 9.30
C GLY A 121 -7.95 -5.65 9.17
N TYR A 122 -7.10 -5.01 8.36
CA TYR A 122 -5.70 -5.43 8.21
C TYR A 122 -4.89 -5.30 9.51
N LEU A 123 -5.11 -4.23 10.29
CA LEU A 123 -4.46 -4.06 11.58
C LEU A 123 -4.82 -5.19 12.57
N GLU A 124 -6.05 -5.70 12.52
CA GLU A 124 -6.43 -6.85 13.33
C GLU A 124 -5.78 -8.16 12.85
N LEU A 125 -5.53 -8.32 11.55
CA LEU A 125 -4.77 -9.47 11.01
C LEU A 125 -3.34 -9.48 11.54
N ILE A 126 -2.61 -8.37 11.43
CA ILE A 126 -1.20 -8.30 11.85
C ILE A 126 -1.01 -8.47 13.36
N LYS A 127 -2.00 -8.05 14.16
CA LYS A 127 -1.99 -8.25 15.62
C LYS A 127 -2.12 -9.72 16.02
N LYS A 128 -2.77 -10.55 15.20
CA LYS A 128 -2.87 -12.01 15.44
C LYS A 128 -1.60 -12.75 15.05
N ALA A 129 -0.87 -12.22 14.08
CA ALA A 129 0.37 -12.80 13.58
C ALA A 129 1.61 -12.48 14.44
N THR A 130 1.52 -11.45 15.30
CA THR A 130 2.59 -11.03 16.23
C THR A 130 2.39 -11.61 17.63
#